data_AF-A0A2D0KZI2-F1
#
_entry.id   AF-A0A2D0KZI2-F1
#
_cell.length_a   1.000
_cell.length_b   1.000
_cell.length_c   1.000
_cell.angle_alpha   90.00
_cell.angle_beta   90.00
_cell.angle_gamma   90.00
#
_symmetry.space_group_name_H-M   'P 1'
#
loop_
_entity.id
_entity.type
_entity.pdbx_description
1 polymer ?
#
loop_
_entity_poly.entity_id
_entity_poly.type
_entity_poly.pdbx_seq_one_letter_code
_entity_poly.pdbx_strand_id
1 'polypeptide(L)'
;MTIAKTRNTRVTCKARYLESYFLKSVLDFGNNELAKEMGIHPSALSRDKNRIAKLASLMIVKLGLPEWAFELSESDSKPVVVIEGEHAERLIQALERKGKIKRKTPVVSATEASDMQLEMGI
;
A
#
# COMPACT_ATOMS: atom_id res chain seq x y z
N MET A 1 26.23 14.03 3.50
CA MET A 1 25.58 13.07 4.40
C MET A 1 24.55 12.29 3.61
N THR A 2 24.89 11.07 3.19
CA THR A 2 23.99 10.14 2.50
C THR A 2 23.15 9.42 3.56
N ILE A 3 21.84 9.66 3.57
CA ILE A 3 20.90 8.92 4.41
C ILE A 3 20.83 7.50 3.84
N ALA A 4 21.51 6.56 4.48
CA ALA A 4 21.39 5.14 4.17
C ALA A 4 19.94 4.72 4.44
N LYS A 5 19.13 4.59 3.39
CA LYS A 5 17.82 3.92 3.45
C LYS A 5 18.08 2.43 3.64
N THR A 6 18.41 2.03 4.87
CA THR A 6 18.42 0.62 5.26
C THR A 6 16.96 0.17 5.31
N ARG A 7 16.38 -0.18 4.15
CA ARG A 7 15.05 -0.78 4.08
C ARG A 7 15.24 -2.27 4.25
N ASN A 8 14.70 -2.80 5.33
CA ASN A 8 14.73 -4.23 5.65
C ASN A 8 14.24 -5.05 4.45
N THR A 9 15.17 -5.63 3.68
CA THR A 9 14.87 -6.43 2.50
C THR A 9 14.35 -7.82 2.83
N ARG A 10 14.21 -8.15 4.13
CA ARG A 10 13.49 -9.35 4.56
C ARG A 10 12.01 -9.16 4.29
N VAL A 11 11.58 -9.73 3.17
CA VAL A 11 10.17 -9.91 2.86
C VAL A 11 9.56 -10.81 3.95
N THR A 12 8.74 -10.25 4.84
CA THR A 12 8.09 -10.97 5.96
C THR A 12 6.92 -11.86 5.49
N CYS A 13 6.66 -11.94 4.19
CA CYS A 13 5.54 -12.71 3.67
C CYS A 13 5.86 -14.22 3.64
N LYS A 14 4.82 -15.05 3.82
CA LYS A 14 4.99 -16.51 3.74
C LYS A 14 5.22 -16.91 2.28
N ALA A 15 6.20 -17.78 2.01
CA ALA A 15 6.55 -18.25 0.67
C ALA A 15 5.34 -18.75 -0.16
N ARG A 16 4.36 -19.40 0.48
CA ARG A 16 3.11 -19.86 -0.17
C ARG A 16 2.31 -18.74 -0.85
N TYR A 17 2.36 -17.52 -0.33
CA TYR A 17 1.65 -16.37 -0.91
C TYR A 17 2.39 -15.84 -2.14
N LEU A 18 3.72 -15.81 -2.12
CA LEU A 18 4.53 -15.49 -3.31
C LEU A 18 4.36 -16.54 -4.39
N GLU A 19 4.33 -17.82 -4.03
CA GLU A 19 4.15 -18.92 -4.98
C GLU A 19 2.81 -18.78 -5.71
N SER A 20 1.73 -18.54 -4.94
CA SER A 20 0.39 -18.32 -5.48
C SER A 20 0.33 -17.08 -6.39
N TYR A 21 1.01 -16.00 -5.99
CA TYR A 21 1.12 -14.79 -6.80
C TYR A 21 1.83 -15.07 -8.13
N PHE A 22 3.03 -15.66 -8.10
CA PHE A 22 3.79 -15.96 -9.32
C PHE A 22 3.04 -16.89 -10.26
N LEU A 23 2.38 -17.92 -9.73
CA LEU A 23 1.57 -18.82 -10.56
C LEU A 23 0.39 -18.10 -11.22
N LYS A 24 -0.25 -17.16 -10.52
CA LYS A 24 -1.30 -16.32 -11.12
C LYS A 24 -0.72 -15.41 -12.20
N SER A 25 0.40 -14.72 -11.91
CA SER A 25 1.07 -13.85 -12.87
C SER A 25 1.52 -14.59 -14.14
N VAL A 26 1.96 -15.85 -14.03
CA VAL A 26 2.29 -16.69 -15.20
C VAL A 26 1.07 -16.93 -16.09
N LEU A 27 -0.13 -17.07 -15.51
CA LEU A 27 -1.36 -17.21 -16.28
C LEU A 27 -1.74 -15.90 -16.98
N ASP A 28 -1.56 -14.77 -16.31
CA ASP A 28 -1.87 -13.44 -16.85
C ASP A 28 -0.88 -13.04 -17.97
N PHE A 29 0.40 -13.38 -17.81
CA PHE A 29 1.46 -13.09 -18.79
C PHE A 29 1.45 -14.06 -19.98
N GLY A 30 1.07 -15.32 -19.74
CA GLY A 30 1.09 -16.39 -20.72
C GLY A 30 2.39 -17.20 -20.74
N ASN A 31 2.25 -18.54 -20.84
CA ASN A 31 3.40 -19.44 -20.72
C ASN A 31 4.44 -19.27 -21.84
N ASN A 32 4.03 -18.94 -23.07
CA ASN A 32 4.97 -18.88 -24.20
C ASN A 32 5.91 -17.68 -24.11
N GLU A 33 5.35 -16.50 -23.79
CA GLU A 33 6.10 -15.25 -23.63
C GLU A 33 7.08 -15.38 -22.47
N LEU A 34 6.59 -15.86 -21.32
CA LEU A 34 7.43 -16.03 -20.12
C LEU A 34 8.54 -17.06 -20.34
N ALA A 35 8.24 -18.17 -21.04
CA ALA A 35 9.24 -19.19 -21.35
C ALA A 35 10.38 -18.61 -22.19
N LYS A 36 10.05 -17.78 -23.19
CA LYS A 36 11.03 -17.10 -24.03
C LYS A 36 11.93 -16.16 -23.21
N GLU A 37 11.35 -15.34 -22.33
CA GLU A 37 12.12 -14.43 -21.47
C GLU A 37 13.03 -15.17 -20.48
N MET A 38 12.53 -16.27 -19.91
CA MET A 38 13.30 -17.08 -18.97
C MET A 38 14.33 -18.00 -19.65
N GLY A 39 14.38 -18.05 -20.98
CA GLY A 39 15.24 -18.96 -21.73
C GLY A 39 14.88 -20.44 -21.55
N ILE A 40 13.61 -20.74 -21.27
CA ILE A 40 13.08 -22.08 -21.05
C ILE A 40 12.22 -22.49 -22.25
N HIS A 41 12.26 -23.75 -22.66
CA HIS A 41 11.34 -24.22 -23.70
C HIS A 41 9.88 -24.19 -23.18
N PRO A 42 8.87 -23.72 -23.96
CA PRO A 42 7.49 -23.57 -23.47
C PRO A 42 6.86 -24.83 -22.87
N SER A 43 7.17 -26.00 -23.43
CA SER A 43 6.72 -27.29 -22.89
C SER A 43 7.36 -27.64 -21.54
N ALA A 44 8.60 -27.23 -21.31
CA ALA A 44 9.29 -27.41 -20.05
C ALA A 44 8.73 -26.44 -18.99
N LEU A 45 8.48 -25.17 -19.35
CA LEU A 45 7.86 -24.22 -18.42
C LEU A 45 6.48 -24.71 -17.97
N SER A 46 5.66 -25.24 -18.87
CA SER A 46 4.33 -25.77 -18.53
C SER A 46 4.37 -26.87 -17.48
N ARG A 47 5.44 -27.69 -17.47
CA ARG A 47 5.66 -28.76 -16.49
C ARG A 47 6.28 -28.24 -15.19
N ASP A 48 7.25 -27.33 -15.30
CA ASP A 48 8.10 -26.93 -14.19
C ASP A 48 7.65 -25.65 -13.47
N LYS A 49 6.68 -24.89 -14.00
CA LYS A 49 6.25 -23.61 -13.43
C LYS A 49 5.93 -23.65 -11.94
N ASN A 50 5.30 -24.72 -11.46
CA ASN A 50 5.02 -24.92 -10.04
C ASN A 50 6.31 -25.05 -9.22
N ARG A 51 7.26 -25.84 -9.72
CA ARG A 51 8.57 -26.02 -9.07
C ARG A 51 9.36 -24.70 -9.07
N ILE A 52 9.38 -24.00 -10.20
CA ILE A 52 10.09 -22.72 -10.37
C ILE A 52 9.50 -21.67 -9.42
N ALA A 53 8.18 -21.49 -9.41
CA ALA A 53 7.51 -20.54 -8.54
C ALA A 53 7.79 -20.82 -7.04
N LYS A 54 7.75 -22.09 -6.64
CA LYS A 54 8.06 -22.52 -5.28
C LYS A 54 9.51 -22.21 -4.89
N LEU A 55 10.48 -22.54 -5.77
CA LEU A 55 11.90 -22.30 -5.52
C LEU A 55 12.20 -20.80 -5.44
N ALA A 56 11.69 -20.01 -6.39
CA ALA A 56 11.85 -18.55 -6.38
C ALA A 56 11.28 -17.93 -5.09
N SER A 57 10.09 -18.36 -4.68
CA SER A 57 9.46 -17.90 -3.43
C SER A 57 10.30 -18.22 -2.19
N LEU A 58 10.89 -19.42 -2.13
CA LEU A 58 11.77 -19.80 -1.04
C LEU A 58 13.07 -18.99 -1.03
N MET A 59 13.65 -18.72 -2.20
CA MET A 59 14.85 -17.90 -2.32
C MET A 59 14.58 -16.48 -1.83
N ILE A 60 13.49 -15.85 -2.26
CA ILE A 60 13.12 -14.49 -1.84
C ILE A 60 12.90 -14.42 -0.32
N VAL A 61 12.19 -15.39 0.27
CA VAL A 61 11.91 -15.37 1.71
C VAL A 61 13.15 -15.68 2.55
N LYS A 62 14.00 -16.61 2.11
CA LYS A 62 15.18 -17.04 2.89
C LYS A 62 16.37 -16.10 2.71
N LEU A 63 16.62 -15.64 1.49
CA LEU A 63 17.80 -14.87 1.12
C LEU A 63 17.51 -13.38 0.99
N GLY A 64 16.22 -13.00 0.87
CA GLY A 64 15.84 -11.64 0.56
C GLY A 64 16.14 -11.26 -0.89
N LEU A 65 15.89 -10.00 -1.20
CA LEU A 65 16.34 -9.36 -2.43
C LEU A 65 17.42 -8.34 -2.08
N PRO A 66 18.52 -8.23 -2.85
CA PRO A 66 19.58 -7.27 -2.53
C PRO A 66 19.14 -5.83 -2.84
N GLU A 67 19.64 -4.86 -2.05
CA GLU A 67 19.25 -3.44 -2.11
C GLU A 67 19.40 -2.79 -3.49
N TRP A 68 20.34 -3.28 -4.30
CA TRP A 68 20.63 -2.77 -5.64
C TRP A 68 19.79 -3.40 -6.74
N ALA A 69 19.02 -4.46 -6.46
CA ALA A 69 18.25 -5.20 -7.48
C ALA A 69 16.81 -4.68 -7.64
N PHE A 70 16.50 -3.50 -7.13
CA PHE A 70 15.19 -2.87 -7.29
C PHE A 70 15.33 -1.61 -8.15
N GLU A 71 14.75 -1.63 -9.36
CA GLU A 71 14.46 -0.40 -10.08
C GLU A 71 13.17 0.20 -9.51
N LEU A 72 13.29 1.14 -8.57
CA LEU A 72 12.14 1.97 -8.21
C LEU A 72 11.89 2.92 -9.38
N SER A 73 10.71 2.82 -10.00
CA SER A 73 10.23 3.91 -10.84
C SER A 73 10.16 5.18 -9.99
N GLU A 74 10.49 6.35 -10.54
CA GLU A 74 10.37 7.62 -9.79
C GLU A 74 8.95 7.83 -9.24
N SER A 75 7.93 7.25 -9.88
CA SER A 75 6.55 7.19 -9.40
C SER A 75 6.35 6.43 -8.09
N ASP A 76 7.10 5.34 -7.86
CA ASP A 76 7.04 4.51 -6.63
C ASP A 76 7.92 5.06 -5.50
N SER A 77 8.76 6.04 -5.80
CA SER A 77 9.64 6.69 -4.83
C SER A 77 8.94 7.72 -3.95
N LYS A 78 7.67 8.05 -4.23
CA LYS A 78 6.90 8.99 -3.41
C LYS A 78 6.80 8.43 -2.00
N PRO A 79 7.42 9.07 -0.99
CA PRO A 79 7.27 8.61 0.38
C PRO A 79 5.80 8.75 0.75
N VAL A 80 5.13 7.62 0.96
CA VAL A 80 3.79 7.61 1.53
C VAL A 80 3.95 8.02 3.00
N VAL A 81 3.75 9.30 3.28
CA VAL A 81 3.77 9.85 4.63
C VAL A 81 2.37 9.72 5.19
N VAL A 82 2.19 8.80 6.13
CA VAL A 82 0.95 8.63 6.89
C VAL A 82 1.09 9.43 8.19
N ILE A 83 0.16 10.36 8.44
CA ILE A 83 0.15 11.22 9.62
C ILE A 83 -1.16 10.95 10.36
N GLU A 84 -1.08 10.43 11.58
CA GLU A 84 -2.24 10.01 12.39
C GLU A 84 -2.30 10.76 13.73
N GLY A 85 -3.50 10.75 14.32
CA GLY A 85 -3.76 11.26 15.67
C GLY A 85 -3.37 12.72 15.88
N GLU A 86 -2.68 13.00 16.98
CA GLU A 86 -2.29 14.34 17.40
C GLU A 86 -1.42 15.07 16.35
N HIS A 87 -0.60 14.32 15.60
CA HIS A 87 0.22 14.91 14.54
C HIS A 87 -0.62 15.39 13.35
N ALA A 88 -1.73 14.70 13.05
CA ALA A 88 -2.68 15.12 12.03
C ALA A 88 -3.41 16.39 12.47
N GLU A 89 -3.85 16.45 13.74
CA GLU A 89 -4.54 17.62 14.31
C GLU A 89 -3.66 18.87 14.32
N ARG A 90 -2.39 18.74 14.75
CA ARG A 90 -1.43 19.85 14.74
C ARG A 90 -1.15 20.34 13.31
N LEU A 91 -1.08 19.43 12.34
CA LEU A 91 -0.91 19.78 10.93
C LEU A 91 -2.13 20.54 10.40
N ILE A 92 -3.34 20.07 10.70
CA ILE A 92 -4.59 20.74 10.32
C ILE A 92 -4.63 22.16 10.91
N GLN A 93 -4.32 22.31 12.19
CA GLN A 93 -4.32 23.61 12.86
C GLN A 93 -3.26 24.57 12.27
N ALA A 94 -2.08 24.05 11.90
CA ALA A 94 -1.04 24.83 11.24
C ALA A 94 -1.44 25.27 9.82
N LEU A 95 -2.18 24.43 9.08
CA LEU A 95 -2.67 24.72 7.73
C LEU A 95 -3.86 25.69 7.72
N GLU A 96 -4.72 25.63 8.74
CA GLU A 96 -5.81 26.58 8.97
C GLU A 96 -5.29 27.99 9.23
N ARG A 97 -4.26 28.14 10.08
CA ARG A 97 -3.60 29.43 10.34
C ARG A 97 -2.97 30.04 9.10
N LYS A 98 -2.58 29.21 8.13
CA LYS A 98 -2.04 29.64 6.82
C LYS A 98 -3.12 29.84 5.75
N GLY A 99 -4.40 29.74 6.11
CA GLY A 99 -5.54 29.99 5.22
C GLY A 99 -5.75 28.93 4.13
N LYS A 100 -5.09 27.77 4.22
CA LYS A 100 -5.12 26.74 3.16
C LYS A 100 -6.23 25.70 3.34
N ILE A 101 -6.87 25.66 4.52
CA ILE A 101 -8.00 24.77 4.82
C ILE A 101 -9.10 25.63 5.42
N LYS A 102 -10.25 25.72 4.75
CA LYS A 102 -11.48 26.27 5.33
C LYS A 102 -12.33 25.10 5.82
N ARG A 103 -12.60 25.01 7.13
CA ARG A 103 -13.62 24.09 7.63
C ARG A 103 -14.96 24.49 7.02
N LYS A 104 -15.73 23.52 6.52
CA LYS A 104 -17.16 23.74 6.32
C LYS A 104 -17.76 23.95 7.71
N THR A 105 -18.24 25.16 7.96
CA THR A 105 -18.91 25.54 9.21
C THR A 105 -20.08 24.58 9.44
N PRO A 106 -20.24 24.00 10.64
CA PRO A 106 -21.47 23.28 10.95
C PRO A 106 -22.61 24.29 10.83
N VAL A 107 -23.60 23.99 9.98
CA VAL A 107 -24.83 24.77 9.91
C VAL A 107 -25.51 24.59 11.26
N VAL A 108 -25.46 25.64 12.09
CA VAL A 108 -26.26 25.73 13.30
C VAL A 108 -27.70 25.83 12.83
N SER A 109 -28.46 24.74 12.94
CA SER A 109 -29.91 24.78 12.86
C SER A 109 -30.40 25.56 14.08
N ALA A 110 -30.58 26.87 13.91
CA ALA A 110 -31.39 27.68 14.79
C ALA A 110 -32.85 27.27 14.60
N THR A 111 -33.27 26.20 15.26
CA THR A 111 -34.70 25.98 15.55
C THR A 111 -34.90 26.47 16.96
N GLU A 112 -35.23 27.75 17.03
CA GLU A 112 -35.48 28.48 18.26
C GLU A 112 -36.56 27.81 19.09
N ALA A 113 -36.32 27.80 20.39
CA ALA A 113 -37.25 27.44 21.42
C ALA A 113 -38.48 28.37 21.38
N SER A 114 -39.66 27.83 21.06
CA SER A 114 -40.92 28.57 21.18
C SER A 114 -42.15 27.71 21.52
N ASP A 115 -42.01 26.56 22.20
CA ASP A 115 -43.18 25.69 22.48
C ASP A 115 -43.21 25.01 23.86
N MET A 116 -42.67 25.64 24.92
CA MET A 116 -42.86 25.12 26.30
C MET A 116 -43.07 26.20 27.38
N GLN A 117 -43.89 27.23 27.08
CA GLN A 117 -44.38 28.16 28.10
C GLN A 117 -45.90 28.37 27.96
N LEU A 118 -46.68 27.39 28.42
CA LEU A 118 -48.13 27.38 28.75
C LEU A 118 -48.40 25.89 29.06
N GLU A 119 -48.70 25.38 30.25
CA GLU A 119 -49.35 25.89 31.46
C GLU A 119 -48.81 25.10 32.65
N MET A 120 -48.28 25.77 33.68
CA MET A 120 -48.18 25.24 35.05
C MET A 120 -48.14 26.48 35.96
N GLY A 121 -49.32 27.00 36.28
CA GLY A 121 -49.48 28.18 37.12
C GLY A 121 -50.91 28.42 37.56
N ILE A 122 -51.22 27.87 38.74
CA ILE A 122 -52.33 28.18 39.67
C ILE A 122 -53.69 27.55 39.35
#